data_AF-A0A7J9WN40-F1
#
_entry.id   AF-A0A7J9WN40-F1
#
_cell.length_a   1.000
_cell.length_b   1.000
_cell.length_c   1.000
_cell.angle_alpha   90.00
_cell.angle_beta   90.00
_cell.angle_gamma   90.00
#
_symmetry.space_group_name_H-M   'P 1'
#
loop_
_entity.id
_entity.type
_entity.pdbx_description
1 polymer ?
#
loop_
_entity_poly.entity_id
_entity_poly.type
_entity_poly.pdbx_seq_one_letter_code
_entity_poly.pdbx_strand_id
1 'polypeptide(L)' 'MTVFEDRRDAGRRLAAAVRDLPALSDDARVVVLAIPRGGLPVGAEVARALGADFDVVVVRKLRSPNNPELGFG' A
#
# COMPACT_ATOMS: atom_id res chain seq x y z
N MET A 1 -1.53 -15.27 16.41
CA MET A 1 -0.73 -14.49 15.45
C MET A 1 -1.04 -15.02 14.07
N THR A 2 -1.88 -14.33 13.29
CA THR A 2 -2.19 -14.77 11.92
C THR A 2 -1.00 -14.42 11.05
N VAL A 3 -0.17 -15.41 10.75
CA VAL A 3 0.94 -15.28 9.81
C VAL A 3 0.34 -15.28 8.40
N PHE A 4 0.79 -14.36 7.54
CA PHE A 4 0.50 -14.39 6.12
C PHE A 4 1.37 -15.45 5.44
N GLU A 5 0.82 -16.18 4.47
CA GLU A 5 1.58 -17.21 3.75
C GLU A 5 2.69 -16.58 2.89
N ASP A 6 2.35 -15.51 2.19
CA ASP A 6 3.27 -14.68 1.43
C ASP A 6 2.75 -13.24 1.31
N ARG A 7 3.46 -12.40 0.55
CA ARG A 7 3.03 -11.01 0.32
C ARG A 7 1.72 -10.92 -0.49
N ARG A 8 1.42 -11.92 -1.30
CA ARG A 8 0.18 -11.93 -2.10
C ARG A 8 -1.02 -12.27 -1.23
N ASP A 9 -0.88 -13.22 -0.31
CA ASP A 9 -1.88 -13.52 0.73
C ASP A 9 -2.15 -12.30 1.60
N ALA A 10 -1.08 -11.61 2.05
CA ALA A 10 -1.23 -10.33 2.74
C ALA A 10 -2.01 -9.30 1.92
N GLY A 11 -1.74 -9.19 0.62
CA GLY A 11 -2.46 -8.30 -0.30
C GLY A 11 -3.93 -8.65 -0.48
N ARG A 12 -4.27 -9.94 -0.66
CA ARG A 12 -5.67 -10.40 -0.75
C ARG A 12 -6.45 -10.12 0.52
N ARG A 13 -5.85 -10.37 1.68
CA ARG A 13 -6.48 -10.08 2.98
C ARG A 13 -6.63 -8.59 3.22
N LEU A 14 -5.64 -7.78 2.82
CA LEU A 14 -5.73 -6.33 2.89
C LEU A 14 -6.86 -5.80 2.01
N ALA A 15 -6.96 -6.29 0.76
CA ALA A 15 -8.02 -5.92 -0.15
C ALA A 15 -9.42 -6.17 0.44
N ALA A 16 -9.62 -7.35 1.03
CA ALA A 16 -10.88 -7.69 1.70
C ALA A 16 -11.17 -6.75 2.88
N ALA A 17 -10.14 -6.38 3.65
CA ALA A 17 -10.30 -5.51 4.81
C ALA A 17 -10.62 -4.04 4.46
N VAL A 18 -10.18 -3.57 3.29
CA VAL A 18 -10.39 -2.17 2.87
C VAL A 18 -11.61 -1.97 1.99
N ARG A 19 -12.16 -3.04 1.38
CA ARG A 19 -13.24 -2.97 0.39
C ARG A 19 -14.47 -2.19 0.86
N ASP A 20 -14.83 -2.33 2.13
CA ASP A 20 -16.04 -1.73 2.70
C ASP A 20 -15.79 -0.35 3.33
N LEU A 21 -14.62 0.24 3.09
CA LEU A 21 -14.33 1.60 3.56
C LEU A 21 -15.27 2.59 2.86
N PRO A 22 -15.92 3.52 3.59
CA PRO A 22 -16.83 4.51 3.00
C PRO A 22 -16.19 5.37 1.90
N ALA A 23 -14.86 5.55 1.94
CA ALA A 23 -14.10 6.30 0.95
C ALA A 23 -13.92 5.57 -0.39
N LEU A 24 -14.23 4.27 -0.47
CA LEU A 24 -14.12 3.44 -1.66
C LEU A 24 -15.50 3.12 -2.26
N SER A 25 -16.45 4.06 -2.18
CA SER A 25 -17.74 3.93 -2.86
C SER A 25 -17.56 3.69 -4.37
N ASP A 26 -18.58 3.14 -5.04
CA ASP A 26 -18.49 2.75 -6.46
C ASP A 26 -18.01 3.87 -7.41
N ASP A 27 -18.29 5.14 -7.09
CA ASP A 27 -17.87 6.29 -7.90
C ASP A 27 -16.46 6.82 -7.57
N ALA A 28 -15.77 6.24 -6.59
CA ALA A 28 -14.48 6.71 -6.14
C ALA A 28 -13.39 6.35 -7.17
N ARG A 29 -12.57 7.33 -7.55
CA ARG A 29 -11.32 7.06 -8.26
C ARG A 29 -10.24 6.66 -7.27
N VAL A 30 -9.88 5.38 -7.32
CA VAL A 30 -8.89 4.77 -6.43
C VAL A 30 -7.58 4.57 -7.18
N VAL A 31 -6.48 4.98 -6.55
CA VAL A 31 -5.12 4.69 -7.00
C VAL A 31 -4.37 4.01 -5.86
N VAL A 32 -3.78 2.85 -6.14
CA VAL A 32 -2.95 2.11 -5.20
C VAL A 32 -1.48 2.40 -5.51
N LEU A 33 -0.80 3.05 -4.57
CA LEU A 33 0.63 3.38 -4.68
C LEU A 33 1.47 2.46 -3.81
N ALA A 34 2.29 1.60 -4.43
CA ALA A 34 3.17 0.69 -3.70
C ALA A 34 4.54 1.31 -3.42
N ILE A 35 5.02 1.16 -2.18
CA ILE A 35 6.39 1.48 -1.79
C ILE A 35 7.30 0.26 -2.06
N PRO A 36 8.36 0.38 -2.88
CA PRO A 36 9.28 -0.72 -3.15
C PRO A 36 10.08 -1.19 -1.93
N ARG A 37 10.56 -2.45 -1.91
CA ARG A 37 10.30 -3.52 -2.90
C ARG A 37 9.15 -4.44 -2.49
N GLY A 38 8.96 -4.62 -1.20
CA GLY A 38 7.97 -5.55 -0.64
C GLY A 38 6.52 -5.11 -0.83
N GLY A 39 6.26 -3.80 -0.97
CA GLY A 39 4.89 -3.31 -1.17
C GLY A 39 4.30 -3.65 -2.53
N LEU A 40 5.12 -3.91 -3.56
CA LEU A 40 4.65 -4.20 -4.91
C LEU A 40 3.71 -5.42 -4.98
N PRO A 41 4.12 -6.63 -4.55
CA PRO A 41 3.25 -7.80 -4.61
C PRO A 41 2.01 -7.70 -3.71
N VAL A 42 2.02 -6.83 -2.69
CA VAL A 42 0.85 -6.57 -1.85
C VAL A 42 -0.12 -5.64 -2.58
N GLY A 43 0.38 -4.47 -3.02
CA GLY A 43 -0.40 -3.45 -3.69
C GLY A 43 -1.01 -3.92 -5.01
N ALA A 44 -0.31 -4.78 -5.76
CA ALA A 44 -0.85 -5.36 -6.99
C ALA A 44 -2.11 -6.23 -6.73
N GLU A 45 -2.17 -6.96 -5.61
CA GLU A 45 -3.36 -7.74 -5.26
C GLU A 45 -4.51 -6.82 -4.83
N VAL A 46 -4.22 -5.74 -4.10
CA VAL A 46 -5.20 -4.74 -3.69
C VAL A 46 -5.79 -4.01 -4.88
N ALA A 47 -4.94 -3.51 -5.79
CA ALA A 47 -5.39 -2.79 -6.98
C ALA A 47 -6.29 -3.66 -7.85
N ARG A 48 -5.88 -4.91 -8.10
CA ARG A 48 -6.69 -5.86 -8.87
C ARG A 48 -8.05 -6.15 -8.22
N ALA A 49 -8.09 -6.30 -6.90
CA ALA A 49 -9.33 -6.58 -6.19
C ALA A 49 -10.30 -5.38 -6.17
N LEU A 50 -9.76 -4.16 -6.16
CA LEU A 50 -10.55 -2.92 -6.18
C LEU A 50 -10.85 -2.43 -7.60
N GLY A 51 -10.28 -3.03 -8.65
CA GLY A 51 -10.35 -2.50 -10.00
C GLY A 51 -9.68 -1.12 -10.14
N ALA A 52 -8.70 -0.83 -9.28
CA ALA A 52 -8.05 0.46 -9.13
C ALA A 52 -6.78 0.57 -10.00
N ASP A 53 -6.39 1.81 -10.32
CA ASP A 53 -5.10 2.08 -10.94
C ASP A 53 -3.97 1.69 -9.96
N PHE A 54 -2.85 1.21 -10.50
CA PHE A 54 -1.70 0.77 -9.71
C PHE A 54 -0.42 1.44 -10.19
N ASP A 55 0.32 2.03 -9.27
CA ASP A 55 1.63 2.61 -9.57
C ASP A 55 2.59 2.46 -8.37
N VAL A 56 3.85 2.84 -8.59
CA VAL A 56 4.93 2.78 -7.62
C VAL A 56 5.26 4.19 -7.13
N VAL A 57 5.37 4.35 -5.81
CA VAL A 57 5.86 5.59 -5.22
C VAL A 57 7.26 5.38 -4.63
N VAL A 58 8.22 6.14 -5.16
CA VAL A 58 9.61 6.15 -4.68
C VAL A 58 9.80 7.36 -3.79
N VAL A 59 9.80 7.13 -2.48
CA VAL A 59 10.04 8.17 -1.48
C VAL A 59 11.37 7.95 -0.78
N ARG A 60 12.01 9.05 -0.37
CA ARG A 60 13.16 9.01 0.55
C ARG A 60 12.87 9.90 1.73
N LYS A 61 13.29 9.46 2.92
CA LYS A 61 13.23 10.30 4.12
C LYS A 61 14.24 11.44 3.99
N LEU A 62 13.83 12.67 4.30
CA LEU A 62 14.76 13.77 4.52
C LEU A 62 15.42 13.55 5.89
N ARG A 63 16.75 13.46 5.91
CA ARG A 63 17.53 13.18 7.12
C ARG A 63 18.01 14.48 7.74
N SER A 64 17.99 14.57 9.06
CA SER A 64 18.64 15.68 9.77
C SER A 64 20.15 15.41 9.90
N PRO A 65 21.02 16.42 9.72
CA PRO A 65 22.48 16.25 9.84
C PRO A 65 22.90 15.61 11.17
N ASN A 66 22.18 15.95 12.25
CA ASN A 66 22.52 15.52 13.62
C ASN A 66 21.64 14.37 14.13
N ASN A 67 20.63 13.95 13.35
CA ASN A 67 19.78 12.81 13.68
C ASN A 67 19.25 12.14 12.39
N PRO A 68 19.96 11.13 11.85
CA PRO A 68 19.57 10.46 10.60
C PRO A 68 18.23 9.71 10.68
N GLU A 69 17.81 9.32 11.89
CA GLU A 69 16.54 8.67 12.16
C GLU A 69 15.39 9.68 12.34
N LEU A 70 15.68 10.97 12.46
CA LEU A 70 14.66 12.01 12.43
C LEU A 70 14.26 12.28 10.97
N GLY A 71 12.98 12.08 10.67
CA GLY A 71 12.37 12.55 9.42
C GLY A 71 11.68 13.87 9.68
N PHE A 72 11.85 14.83 8.78
CA PHE A 72 11.15 16.11 8.83
C PHE A 72 10.76 16.52 7.40
N GLY A 73 9.73 17.36 7.29
CA GLY A 73 9.09 17.70 6.03
C GLY A 73 7.73 17.04 5.90
#